data_AF-A0A939VBS7-F1
#
_entry.id   AF-A0A939VBS7-F1
#
_cell.length_a   1.000
_cell.length_b   1.000
_cell.length_c   1.000
_cell.angle_alpha   90.00
_cell.angle_beta   90.00
_cell.angle_gamma   90.00
#
_symmetry.space_group_name_H-M   'P 1'
#
loop_
_entity.id
_entity.type
_entity.pdbx_description
1 polymer ?
#
loop_
_entity_poly.entity_id
_entity_poly.type
_entity_poly.pdbx_seq_one_letter_code
_entity_poly.pdbx_strand_id
1 'polypeptide(L)'
;MMRRERKRVFRYVTHALTLLMAVVMVVLCMGELRPLLSWHEQQHLFRWTSVYLHEQWSTWGGWWEWVVSFFTQFFYVGWLGAVVVAFLAVVLQLLVWWLMRLCHLRNRWFYPLSFIPSVLLFTFVLIPKSYREDATFREAVDYDYLVRTHQWDAILRKTRQRVPLSDNAIWCTNYALAMRGELCDSLFRYPQSSPDGLLYDARRVELLSLFSLSDIFFQIGFINDAERMAFDAKQLLPDSHKSGRLYRRLAECNLVNGDTATASKYIQILSSALFYRSWAQRYRPCLTSRQLLDADPYYGERRRFRVRTDSLITPSLPHKLQSLLIDCPTNHLASEYLLAYQLLRLDFQGVLDAELREQQRQQRVAPWAVQECIIGNWVLTHPNDSFPISLRPDALQQTLQYMQLMQQTDDMLGGPLQSEPYVYSYWHYFAVSQQKFKTQKQNQP
;
A
#
# COMPACT_ATOMS: atom_id res chain seq x y z
N MET A 1 12.65 55.60 -27.34
CA MET A 1 11.67 55.10 -26.34
C MET A 1 11.23 53.67 -26.62
N MET A 2 10.65 53.38 -27.81
CA MET A 2 10.13 52.05 -28.19
C MET A 2 11.08 50.83 -28.02
N ARG A 3 12.39 50.97 -28.31
CA ARG A 3 13.37 49.87 -28.13
C ARG A 3 13.63 49.51 -26.66
N ARG A 4 13.51 50.47 -25.72
CA ARG A 4 13.68 50.24 -24.27
C ARG A 4 12.43 49.58 -23.68
N GLU A 5 11.25 49.98 -24.13
CA GLU A 5 9.98 49.34 -23.75
C GLU A 5 9.89 47.91 -24.26
N ARG A 6 10.19 47.64 -25.54
CA ARG A 6 10.26 46.26 -26.07
C ARG A 6 11.26 45.37 -25.31
N LYS A 7 12.36 45.94 -24.79
CA LYS A 7 13.32 45.23 -23.94
C LYS A 7 12.78 44.93 -22.52
N ARG A 8 11.95 45.81 -21.96
CA ARG A 8 11.30 45.60 -20.66
C ARG A 8 10.19 44.55 -20.78
N VAL A 9 9.29 44.72 -21.75
CA VAL A 9 8.19 43.78 -22.02
C VAL A 9 8.74 42.37 -22.24
N PHE A 10 9.78 42.22 -23.07
CA PHE A 10 10.40 40.91 -23.28
C PHE A 10 10.94 40.28 -21.99
N ARG A 11 11.61 41.05 -21.12
CA ARG A 11 12.10 40.50 -19.84
C ARG A 11 10.96 40.01 -18.96
N TYR A 12 9.88 40.77 -18.86
CA TYR A 12 8.69 40.34 -18.10
C TYR A 12 8.08 39.07 -18.68
N VAL A 13 7.95 38.98 -20.01
CA VAL A 13 7.45 37.76 -20.68
C VAL A 13 8.35 36.56 -20.41
N THR A 14 9.68 36.70 -20.51
CA THR A 14 10.60 35.58 -20.24
C THR A 14 10.55 35.10 -18.79
N HIS A 15 10.47 36.03 -17.83
CA HIS A 15 10.33 35.68 -16.42
C HIS A 15 8.96 35.04 -16.13
N ALA A 16 7.89 35.55 -16.73
CA ALA A 16 6.55 34.98 -16.61
C ALA A 16 6.49 33.55 -17.18
N LEU A 17 7.11 33.28 -18.33
CA LEU A 17 7.15 31.94 -18.92
C LEU A 17 7.93 30.93 -18.05
N THR A 18 9.07 31.34 -17.49
CA THR A 18 9.83 30.48 -16.57
C THR A 18 9.08 30.23 -15.27
N LEU A 19 8.43 31.25 -14.71
CA LEU A 19 7.59 31.10 -13.54
C LEU A 19 6.39 30.18 -13.83
N LEU A 20 5.76 30.32 -14.99
CA LEU A 20 4.65 29.47 -15.41
C LEU A 20 5.08 27.99 -15.48
N MET A 21 6.23 27.69 -16.09
CA MET A 21 6.76 26.31 -16.10
C MET A 21 6.94 25.77 -14.67
N ALA A 22 7.54 26.57 -13.78
CA ALA A 22 7.77 26.15 -12.40
C ALA A 22 6.44 25.86 -11.68
N VAL A 23 5.44 26.75 -11.82
CA VAL A 23 4.12 26.58 -11.21
C VAL A 23 3.42 25.33 -11.76
N VAL A 24 3.43 25.12 -13.08
CA VAL A 24 2.83 23.94 -13.72
C VAL A 24 3.49 22.65 -13.20
N MET A 25 4.82 22.61 -13.12
CA MET A 25 5.54 21.45 -12.58
C MET A 25 5.20 21.20 -11.11
N VAL A 26 5.13 22.24 -10.28
CA VAL A 26 4.74 22.10 -8.87
C VAL A 26 3.32 21.53 -8.75
N VAL A 27 2.36 22.06 -9.51
CA VAL A 27 0.97 21.58 -9.50
C VAL A 27 0.88 20.10 -9.93
N LEU A 28 1.57 19.72 -11.01
CA LEU A 28 1.60 18.32 -11.47
C LEU A 28 2.24 17.38 -10.44
N CYS A 29 3.34 17.81 -9.81
CA CYS A 29 4.03 17.06 -8.77
C CYS A 29 3.25 16.94 -7.46
N MET A 30 2.43 17.94 -7.11
CA MET A 30 1.59 17.90 -5.91
C MET A 30 0.29 17.12 -6.11
N GLY A 31 -0.20 17.04 -7.34
CA GLY A 31 -1.37 16.24 -7.73
C GLY A 31 -0.97 14.83 -8.17
N GLU A 32 -1.16 14.56 -9.47
CA GLU A 32 -1.05 13.23 -10.09
C GLU A 32 0.30 12.52 -9.91
N LEU A 33 1.41 13.26 -9.78
CA LEU A 33 2.75 12.66 -9.69
C LEU A 33 3.25 12.54 -8.24
N ARG A 34 2.44 12.88 -7.24
CA ARG A 34 2.83 12.78 -5.84
C ARG A 34 3.16 11.33 -5.40
N PRO A 35 2.38 10.30 -5.79
CA PRO A 35 2.73 8.91 -5.51
C PRO A 35 4.07 8.50 -6.13
N LEU A 36 4.33 8.97 -7.36
CA LEU A 36 5.57 8.70 -8.07
C LEU A 36 6.80 9.31 -7.40
N LEU A 37 6.70 10.54 -6.87
CA LEU A 37 7.79 11.14 -6.09
C LEU A 37 8.09 10.33 -4.83
N SER A 38 7.04 9.89 -4.12
CA SER A 38 7.21 8.99 -2.96
C SER A 38 7.87 7.67 -3.37
N TRP A 39 7.52 7.10 -4.52
CA TRP A 39 8.16 5.89 -5.04
C TRP A 39 9.66 6.08 -5.30
N HIS A 40 10.05 7.19 -5.94
CA HIS A 40 11.46 7.53 -6.14
C HIS A 40 12.21 7.68 -4.82
N GLU A 41 11.62 8.32 -3.81
CA GLU A 41 12.25 8.39 -2.47
C GLU A 41 12.48 7.01 -1.86
N GLN A 42 11.54 6.08 -2.04
CA GLN A 42 11.66 4.75 -1.45
C GLN A 42 12.81 3.93 -2.03
N GLN A 43 13.32 4.30 -3.20
CA GLN A 43 14.47 3.64 -3.81
C GLN A 43 15.80 4.29 -3.42
N HIS A 44 15.82 5.39 -2.66
CA HIS A 44 17.08 6.05 -2.30
C HIS A 44 17.16 6.36 -0.80
N LEU A 45 18.36 6.26 -0.24
CA LEU A 45 18.61 6.64 1.15
C LEU A 45 19.90 7.45 1.24
N PHE A 46 19.74 8.76 1.27
CA PHE A 46 20.84 9.67 1.50
C PHE A 46 21.27 9.66 2.97
N ARG A 47 22.59 9.55 3.20
CA ARG A 47 23.19 9.52 4.54
C ARG A 47 24.19 10.65 4.71
N TRP A 48 24.07 11.42 5.78
CA TRP A 48 24.96 12.54 6.10
C TRP A 48 26.29 12.10 6.75
N THR A 49 26.88 10.99 6.30
CA THR A 49 28.14 10.45 6.86
C THR A 49 29.28 10.59 5.87
N SER A 50 30.49 10.84 6.40
CA SER A 50 31.72 10.85 5.60
C SER A 50 32.00 9.51 4.92
N VAL A 51 31.65 8.40 5.59
CA VAL A 51 31.78 7.04 5.04
C VAL A 51 30.91 6.88 3.79
N TYR A 52 29.64 7.31 3.83
CA TYR A 52 28.78 7.24 2.64
C TYR A 52 29.31 8.11 1.51
N LEU A 53 29.80 9.31 1.81
CA LEU A 53 30.43 10.18 0.81
C LEU A 53 31.62 9.49 0.14
N HIS A 54 32.49 8.84 0.93
CA HIS A 54 33.66 8.13 0.40
C HIS A 54 33.27 6.89 -0.41
N GLU A 55 32.30 6.10 0.05
CA GLU A 55 31.73 4.97 -0.70
C GLU A 55 31.28 5.43 -2.11
N GLN A 56 30.53 6.52 -2.18
CA GLN A 56 30.01 7.07 -3.44
C GLN A 56 31.11 7.68 -4.32
N TRP A 57 32.16 8.26 -3.74
CA TRP A 57 33.27 8.80 -4.51
C TRP A 57 34.21 7.73 -5.07
N SER A 58 34.22 6.55 -4.44
CA SER A 58 35.06 5.42 -4.83
C SER A 58 34.49 4.61 -6.00
N THR A 59 33.18 4.70 -6.25
CA THR A 59 32.52 4.05 -7.38
C THR A 59 32.48 4.97 -8.60
N TRP A 60 32.68 4.40 -9.79
CA TRP A 60 32.59 5.14 -11.04
C TRP A 60 31.16 5.68 -11.22
N GLY A 61 31.02 7.00 -11.31
CA GLY A 61 29.70 7.65 -11.40
C GLY A 61 28.98 7.86 -10.06
N GLY A 62 29.48 7.36 -8.93
CA GLY A 62 28.78 7.46 -7.65
C GLY A 62 28.67 8.90 -7.09
N TRP A 63 29.52 9.83 -7.52
CA TRP A 63 29.32 11.26 -7.20
C TRP A 63 27.99 11.79 -7.75
N TRP A 64 27.53 11.27 -8.90
CA TRP A 64 26.22 11.62 -9.46
C TRP A 64 25.09 10.98 -8.65
N GLU A 65 25.22 9.71 -8.26
CA GLU A 65 24.26 9.04 -7.37
C GLU A 65 24.13 9.75 -6.02
N TRP A 66 25.22 10.28 -5.49
CA TRP A 66 25.21 11.10 -4.27
C TRP A 66 24.38 12.37 -4.46
N VAL A 67 24.56 13.09 -5.58
CA VAL A 67 23.77 14.30 -5.92
C VAL A 67 22.31 13.96 -6.11
N VAL A 68 21.99 12.89 -6.84
CA VAL A 68 20.61 12.43 -7.05
C VAL A 68 19.97 12.07 -5.72
N SER A 69 20.62 11.23 -4.91
CA SER A 69 20.12 10.82 -3.59
C SER A 69 19.91 12.02 -2.66
N PHE A 70 20.79 13.04 -2.74
CA PHE A 70 20.64 14.28 -1.99
C PHE A 70 19.36 15.03 -2.35
N PHE A 71 18.98 15.13 -3.63
CA PHE A 71 17.73 15.80 -4.01
C PHE A 71 16.50 14.90 -3.78
N THR A 72 16.62 13.60 -4.08
CA THR A 72 15.54 12.63 -3.92
C THR A 72 15.09 12.47 -2.47
N GLN A 73 15.96 12.68 -1.48
CA GLN A 73 15.56 12.62 -0.06
C GLN A 73 14.38 13.57 0.24
N PHE A 74 14.31 14.73 -0.42
CA PHE A 74 13.25 15.72 -0.22
C PHE A 74 11.88 15.28 -0.75
N PHE A 75 11.84 14.25 -1.60
CA PHE A 75 10.59 13.68 -2.10
C PHE A 75 9.80 12.94 -1.01
N TYR A 76 10.41 12.70 0.16
CA TYR A 76 9.71 12.27 1.37
C TYR A 76 8.56 13.22 1.73
N VAL A 77 8.73 14.54 1.53
CA VAL A 77 7.72 15.57 1.76
C VAL A 77 7.19 16.08 0.43
N GLY A 78 5.91 15.80 0.14
CA GLY A 78 5.34 16.01 -1.20
C GLY A 78 5.50 17.43 -1.78
N TRP A 79 5.24 18.48 -1.00
CA TRP A 79 5.37 19.87 -1.48
C TRP A 79 6.84 20.26 -1.71
N LEU A 80 7.75 19.77 -0.86
CA LEU A 80 9.16 20.09 -0.94
C LEU A 80 9.80 19.41 -2.16
N GLY A 81 9.46 18.15 -2.41
CA GLY A 81 9.87 17.44 -3.62
C GLY A 81 9.40 18.13 -4.90
N ALA A 82 8.15 18.59 -4.94
CA ALA A 82 7.62 19.35 -6.07
C ALA A 82 8.41 20.64 -6.34
N VAL A 83 8.74 21.40 -5.29
CA VAL A 83 9.57 22.61 -5.39
C VAL A 83 10.99 22.29 -5.87
N VAL A 84 11.60 21.20 -5.38
CA VAL A 84 12.94 20.76 -5.80
C VAL A 84 12.95 20.40 -7.28
N VAL A 85 11.97 19.62 -7.76
CA VAL A 85 11.86 19.26 -9.18
C VAL A 85 11.71 20.51 -10.05
N ALA A 86 10.80 21.41 -9.69
CA ALA A 86 10.59 22.66 -10.43
C ALA A 86 11.85 23.55 -10.42
N PHE A 87 12.55 23.63 -9.28
CA PHE A 87 13.80 24.38 -9.17
C PHE A 87 14.89 23.80 -10.09
N LEU A 88 15.11 22.49 -10.06
CA LEU A 88 16.10 21.83 -10.92
C LEU A 88 15.77 22.03 -12.41
N ALA A 89 14.50 21.92 -12.78
CA ALA A 89 14.01 22.21 -14.13
C ALA A 89 14.27 23.66 -14.55
N VAL A 90 13.98 24.64 -13.69
CA VAL A 90 14.27 26.06 -13.95
C VAL A 90 15.77 26.32 -14.08
N VAL A 91 16.60 25.72 -13.23
CA VAL A 91 18.06 25.85 -13.32
C VAL A 91 18.56 25.32 -14.65
N LEU A 92 18.14 24.10 -15.03
CA LEU A 92 18.49 23.52 -16.33
C LEU A 92 18.03 24.41 -17.48
N GLN A 93 16.81 24.91 -17.41
CA GLN A 93 16.24 25.83 -18.39
C GLN A 93 17.09 27.09 -18.59
N LEU A 94 17.50 27.72 -17.49
CA LEU A 94 18.34 28.92 -17.52
C LEU A 94 19.77 28.62 -18.02
N LEU A 95 20.31 27.44 -17.71
CA LEU A 95 21.60 26.98 -18.24
C LEU A 95 21.55 26.76 -19.75
N VAL A 96 20.51 26.12 -20.28
CA VAL A 96 20.32 25.95 -21.73
C VAL A 96 20.19 27.31 -22.43
N TRP A 97 19.44 28.25 -21.84
CA TRP A 97 19.38 29.62 -22.36
C TRP A 97 20.73 30.35 -22.30
N TRP A 98 21.52 30.13 -21.25
CA TRP A 98 22.87 30.68 -21.14
C TRP A 98 23.80 30.09 -22.21
N LEU A 99 23.78 28.77 -22.42
CA LEU A 99 24.54 28.08 -23.47
C LEU A 99 24.17 28.55 -24.88
N MET A 100 22.86 28.69 -25.19
CA MET A 100 22.44 29.23 -26.48
C MET A 100 22.97 30.65 -26.74
N ARG A 101 23.05 31.48 -25.69
CA ARG A 101 23.63 32.83 -25.81
C ARG A 101 25.14 32.79 -26.07
N LEU A 102 25.87 31.78 -25.59
CA LEU A 102 27.28 31.57 -25.91
C LEU A 102 27.47 31.10 -27.36
N CYS A 103 26.57 30.27 -27.87
CA CYS A 103 26.56 29.79 -29.27
C CYS A 103 26.01 30.82 -30.28
N HIS A 104 26.01 32.13 -29.93
CA HIS A 104 25.53 33.22 -30.78
C HIS A 104 24.03 33.19 -31.16
N LEU A 105 23.23 32.29 -30.60
CA LEU A 105 21.76 32.26 -30.75
C LEU A 105 21.08 33.27 -29.81
N ARG A 106 21.42 34.55 -29.98
CA ARG A 106 20.95 35.65 -29.10
C ARG A 106 19.56 36.18 -29.46
N ASN A 107 18.93 35.65 -30.52
CA ASN A 107 17.61 36.07 -30.92
C ASN A 107 16.56 35.65 -29.88
N ARG A 108 15.70 36.60 -29.50
CA ARG A 108 14.68 36.46 -28.45
C ARG A 108 13.64 35.41 -28.75
N TRP A 109 13.39 35.18 -30.04
CA TRP A 109 12.46 34.16 -30.54
C TRP A 109 12.90 32.73 -30.23
N PHE A 110 14.19 32.50 -29.91
CA PHE A 110 14.68 31.17 -29.52
C PHE A 110 14.54 30.87 -28.01
N TYR A 111 14.06 31.82 -27.19
CA TYR A 111 13.85 31.57 -25.77
C TYR A 111 12.97 30.33 -25.48
N PRO A 112 11.83 30.12 -26.17
CA PRO A 112 11.02 28.90 -26.00
C PRO A 112 11.78 27.58 -26.24
N LEU A 113 12.84 27.59 -27.07
CA LEU A 113 13.63 26.40 -27.36
C LEU A 113 14.41 25.90 -26.14
N SER A 114 14.77 26.80 -25.21
CA SER A 114 15.47 26.38 -23.99
C SER A 114 14.66 25.39 -23.16
N PHE A 115 13.32 25.48 -23.19
CA PHE A 115 12.45 24.65 -22.34
C PHE A 115 12.49 23.16 -22.72
N ILE A 116 12.89 22.84 -23.96
CA ILE A 116 12.80 21.49 -24.52
C ILE A 116 13.59 20.48 -23.68
N PRO A 117 14.90 20.64 -23.41
CA PRO A 117 15.63 19.70 -22.55
C PRO A 117 15.02 19.52 -21.15
N SER A 118 14.52 20.60 -20.54
CA SER A 118 13.90 20.53 -19.21
C SER A 118 12.60 19.72 -19.21
N VAL A 119 11.75 19.92 -20.23
CA VAL A 119 10.49 19.17 -20.39
C VAL A 119 10.77 17.71 -20.75
N LEU A 120 11.77 17.45 -21.59
CA LEU A 120 12.18 16.08 -21.92
C LEU A 120 12.71 15.34 -20.68
N LEU A 121 13.58 15.96 -19.89
CA LEU A 121 14.09 15.33 -18.67
C LEU A 121 12.95 15.06 -17.68
N PHE A 122 12.04 16.02 -17.49
CA PHE A 122 10.85 15.82 -16.65
C PHE A 122 9.97 14.66 -17.15
N THR A 123 9.75 14.54 -18.45
CA THR A 123 8.84 13.51 -18.99
C THR A 123 9.47 12.13 -19.14
N PHE A 124 10.78 12.01 -19.38
CA PHE A 124 11.46 10.73 -19.62
C PHE A 124 12.24 10.19 -18.42
N VAL A 125 12.76 11.06 -17.55
CA VAL A 125 13.55 10.64 -16.38
C VAL A 125 12.69 10.58 -15.14
N LEU A 126 11.93 11.65 -14.84
CA LEU A 126 11.09 11.66 -13.64
C LEU A 126 9.89 10.73 -13.76
N ILE A 127 9.33 10.58 -14.97
CA ILE A 127 8.19 9.71 -15.25
C ILE A 127 8.69 8.49 -16.04
N PRO A 128 8.99 7.37 -15.36
CA PRO A 128 9.54 6.18 -16.00
C PRO A 128 8.57 5.65 -17.06
N LYS A 129 9.12 4.96 -18.07
CA LYS A 129 8.31 4.33 -19.11
C LYS A 129 7.22 3.42 -18.53
N SER A 130 7.54 2.62 -17.51
CA SER A 130 6.58 1.78 -16.80
C SER A 130 5.42 2.60 -16.24
N TYR A 131 5.68 3.73 -15.58
CA TYR A 131 4.61 4.59 -15.07
C TYR A 131 3.73 5.20 -16.17
N ARG A 132 4.28 5.49 -17.36
CA ARG A 132 3.53 6.08 -18.50
C ARG A 132 2.67 5.06 -19.24
N GLU A 133 3.18 3.86 -19.43
CA GLU A 133 2.57 2.86 -20.33
C GLU A 133 1.88 1.73 -19.58
N ASP A 134 2.32 1.40 -18.36
CA ASP A 134 1.77 0.31 -17.56
C ASP A 134 0.79 0.83 -16.49
N ALA A 135 -0.49 0.58 -16.72
CA ALA A 135 -1.57 1.00 -15.84
C ALA A 135 -1.58 0.23 -14.51
N THR A 136 -1.14 -1.04 -14.49
CA THR A 136 -1.10 -1.83 -13.24
C THR A 136 0.02 -1.33 -12.34
N PHE A 137 1.19 -1.04 -12.91
CA PHE A 137 2.31 -0.44 -12.18
C PHE A 137 1.94 0.93 -11.59
N ARG A 138 1.31 1.80 -12.40
CA ARG A 138 0.83 3.11 -11.92
C ARG A 138 -0.16 2.96 -10.76
N GLU A 139 -1.13 2.05 -10.90
CA GLU A 139 -2.09 1.76 -9.85
C GLU A 139 -1.40 1.27 -8.56
N ALA A 140 -0.43 0.36 -8.68
CA ALA A 140 0.30 -0.17 -7.53
C ALA A 140 1.11 0.91 -6.79
N VAL A 141 1.76 1.83 -7.52
CA VAL A 141 2.47 2.99 -6.93
C VAL A 141 1.50 3.89 -6.16
N ASP A 142 0.31 4.13 -6.70
CA ASP A 142 -0.69 4.95 -6.03
C ASP A 142 -1.21 4.32 -4.73
N TYR A 143 -1.56 3.03 -4.75
CA TYR A 143 -2.02 2.32 -3.55
C TYR A 143 -0.92 2.25 -2.49
N ASP A 144 0.33 1.98 -2.90
CA ASP A 144 1.48 1.99 -1.98
C ASP A 144 1.62 3.35 -1.27
N TYR A 145 1.51 4.45 -2.03
CA TYR A 145 1.54 5.80 -1.47
C TYR A 145 0.40 6.05 -0.45
N LEU A 146 -0.82 5.63 -0.78
CA LEU A 146 -1.97 5.79 0.13
C LEU A 146 -1.82 4.95 1.40
N VAL A 147 -1.31 3.72 1.28
CA VAL A 147 -0.99 2.84 2.41
C VAL A 147 0.08 3.49 3.30
N ARG A 148 1.19 3.95 2.71
CA ARG A 148 2.29 4.60 3.42
C ARG A 148 1.84 5.83 4.20
N THR A 149 0.86 6.56 3.67
CA THR A 149 0.33 7.78 4.27
C THR A 149 -0.95 7.56 5.10
N HIS A 150 -1.34 6.30 5.32
CA HIS A 150 -2.51 5.90 6.11
C HIS A 150 -3.84 6.53 5.62
N GLN A 151 -3.97 6.74 4.31
CA GLN A 151 -5.17 7.33 3.71
C GLN A 151 -6.22 6.25 3.36
N TRP A 152 -6.74 5.57 4.39
CA TRP A 152 -7.65 4.43 4.24
C TRP A 152 -8.91 4.77 3.43
N ASP A 153 -9.55 5.91 3.70
CA ASP A 153 -10.75 6.33 2.97
C ASP A 153 -10.49 6.64 1.50
N ALA A 154 -9.27 7.11 1.17
CA ALA A 154 -8.89 7.35 -0.22
C ALA A 154 -8.73 6.05 -0.99
N ILE A 155 -8.16 5.01 -0.37
CA ILE A 155 -8.06 3.65 -0.92
C ILE A 155 -9.47 3.14 -1.23
N LEU A 156 -10.36 3.17 -0.24
CA LEU A 156 -11.72 2.66 -0.38
C LEU A 156 -12.54 3.41 -1.44
N ARG A 157 -12.42 4.75 -1.52
CA ARG A 157 -13.07 5.53 -2.59
C ARG A 157 -12.52 5.17 -3.97
N LYS A 158 -11.20 5.03 -4.09
CA LYS A 158 -10.54 4.69 -5.35
C LYS A 158 -11.03 3.34 -5.88
N THR A 159 -11.08 2.32 -5.01
CA THR A 159 -11.56 0.98 -5.37
C THR A 159 -13.04 0.96 -5.80
N ARG A 160 -13.90 1.80 -5.21
CA ARG A 160 -15.31 1.90 -5.63
C ARG A 160 -15.49 2.57 -6.98
N GLN A 161 -14.64 3.56 -7.31
CA GLN A 161 -14.72 4.30 -8.56
C GLN A 161 -14.19 3.51 -9.76
N ARG A 162 -13.25 2.60 -9.52
CA ARG A 162 -12.59 1.84 -10.58
C ARG A 162 -12.28 0.42 -10.12
N VAL A 163 -12.68 -0.56 -10.94
CA VAL A 163 -12.34 -1.96 -10.71
C VAL A 163 -10.81 -2.11 -10.66
N PRO A 164 -10.25 -2.70 -9.58
CA PRO A 164 -8.82 -2.96 -9.46
C PRO A 164 -8.24 -3.73 -10.64
N LEU A 165 -7.05 -3.33 -11.09
CA LEU A 165 -6.33 -4.02 -12.16
C LEU A 165 -5.36 -5.08 -11.63
N SER A 166 -5.04 -5.05 -10.33
CA SER A 166 -4.02 -5.88 -9.70
C SER A 166 -4.47 -6.44 -8.35
N ASP A 167 -3.97 -7.61 -7.97
CA ASP A 167 -4.20 -8.18 -6.64
C ASP A 167 -3.64 -7.28 -5.52
N ASN A 168 -2.55 -6.54 -5.79
CA ASN A 168 -2.01 -5.57 -4.84
C ASN A 168 -3.03 -4.50 -4.44
N ALA A 169 -3.84 -4.02 -5.39
CA ALA A 169 -4.92 -3.08 -5.11
C ALA A 169 -6.03 -3.70 -4.24
N ILE A 170 -6.33 -4.99 -4.45
CA ILE A 170 -7.29 -5.74 -3.62
C ILE A 170 -6.73 -5.93 -2.20
N TRP A 171 -5.46 -6.34 -2.05
CA TRP A 171 -4.80 -6.44 -0.74
C TRP A 171 -4.81 -5.12 0.02
N CYS A 172 -4.48 -4.01 -0.66
CA CYS A 172 -4.51 -2.68 -0.06
C CYS A 172 -5.94 -2.27 0.36
N THR A 173 -6.95 -2.67 -0.42
CA THR A 173 -8.36 -2.43 -0.09
C THR A 173 -8.78 -3.19 1.16
N ASN A 174 -8.51 -4.51 1.19
CA ASN A 174 -8.81 -5.36 2.33
C ASN A 174 -8.05 -4.88 3.58
N TYR A 175 -6.79 -4.47 3.42
CA TYR A 175 -6.01 -3.86 4.49
C TYR A 175 -6.63 -2.55 5.00
N ALA A 176 -7.09 -1.66 4.11
CA ALA A 176 -7.76 -0.42 4.52
C ALA A 176 -9.08 -0.68 5.28
N LEU A 177 -9.87 -1.67 4.87
CA LEU A 177 -11.06 -2.10 5.62
C LEU A 177 -10.69 -2.62 7.00
N ALA A 178 -9.64 -3.43 7.09
CA ALA A 178 -9.17 -4.00 8.34
C ALA A 178 -8.64 -2.92 9.30
N MET A 179 -7.94 -1.90 8.78
CA MET A 179 -7.52 -0.74 9.56
C MET A 179 -8.68 0.15 10.03
N ARG A 180 -9.86 0.01 9.43
CA ARG A 180 -11.11 0.63 9.90
C ARG A 180 -11.93 -0.27 10.84
N GLY A 181 -11.55 -1.54 11.01
CA GLY A 181 -12.35 -2.52 11.75
C GLY A 181 -13.67 -2.87 11.04
N GLU A 182 -13.68 -2.81 9.70
CA GLU A 182 -14.87 -3.06 8.87
C GLU A 182 -14.63 -4.17 7.84
N LEU A 183 -13.56 -4.98 7.98
CA LEU A 183 -13.16 -5.96 6.97
C LEU A 183 -14.30 -6.92 6.66
N CYS A 184 -14.82 -7.62 7.67
CA CYS A 184 -15.89 -8.59 7.48
C CYS A 184 -17.29 -7.94 7.37
N ASP A 185 -17.46 -6.67 7.74
CA ASP A 185 -18.74 -5.97 7.53
C ASP A 185 -18.91 -5.48 6.09
N SER A 186 -17.80 -5.16 5.40
CA SER A 186 -17.84 -4.57 4.05
C SER A 186 -17.11 -5.38 2.98
N LEU A 187 -16.60 -6.58 3.29
CA LEU A 187 -15.76 -7.39 2.38
C LEU A 187 -16.33 -7.48 0.94
N PHE A 188 -17.61 -7.80 0.82
CA PHE A 188 -18.30 -8.04 -0.45
C PHE A 188 -18.84 -6.78 -1.13
N ARG A 189 -18.67 -5.60 -0.51
CA ARG A 189 -18.88 -4.31 -1.17
C ARG A 189 -17.73 -3.92 -2.10
N TYR A 190 -16.64 -4.67 -2.05
CA TYR A 190 -15.44 -4.45 -2.84
C TYR A 190 -15.13 -5.67 -3.71
N PRO A 191 -14.52 -5.50 -4.89
CA PRO A 191 -14.13 -6.62 -5.75
C PRO A 191 -13.19 -7.58 -5.03
N GLN A 192 -13.49 -8.88 -5.12
CA GLN A 192 -12.67 -9.97 -4.59
C GLN A 192 -12.25 -10.90 -5.75
N SER A 193 -10.96 -11.29 -5.80
CA SER A 193 -10.42 -12.17 -6.85
C SER A 193 -10.53 -13.65 -6.46
N SER A 194 -9.98 -14.02 -5.31
CA SER A 194 -9.99 -15.36 -4.70
C SER A 194 -9.67 -15.22 -3.20
N PRO A 195 -9.60 -16.31 -2.42
CA PRO A 195 -8.99 -16.26 -1.07
C PRO A 195 -7.57 -15.67 -1.06
N ASP A 196 -6.82 -15.79 -2.16
CA ASP A 196 -5.48 -15.19 -2.31
C ASP A 196 -5.54 -13.66 -2.49
N GLY A 197 -6.73 -13.12 -2.78
CA GLY A 197 -7.04 -11.69 -2.78
C GLY A 197 -7.08 -11.06 -1.38
N LEU A 198 -7.04 -11.85 -0.30
CA LEU A 198 -6.80 -11.31 1.05
C LEU A 198 -5.32 -11.10 1.31
N LEU A 199 -4.54 -12.16 1.10
CA LEU A 199 -3.10 -12.22 1.30
C LEU A 199 -2.54 -13.33 0.42
N TYR A 200 -1.32 -13.09 -0.05
CA TYR A 200 -0.72 -13.90 -1.10
C TYR A 200 -0.08 -15.22 -0.61
N ASP A 201 -0.27 -16.30 -1.38
CA ASP A 201 0.52 -17.55 -1.31
C ASP A 201 1.19 -17.84 -2.68
N ALA A 202 2.43 -17.36 -2.82
CA ALA A 202 3.51 -17.78 -3.73
C ALA A 202 3.27 -17.93 -5.27
N ARG A 203 3.85 -16.98 -6.05
CA ARG A 203 4.12 -16.91 -7.53
C ARG A 203 4.05 -15.47 -8.17
N ARG A 204 5.23 -14.85 -8.32
CA ARG A 204 5.51 -13.51 -8.91
C ARG A 204 5.15 -12.35 -7.99
N VAL A 205 6.08 -12.02 -7.10
CA VAL A 205 5.97 -10.82 -6.29
C VAL A 205 6.79 -9.72 -6.94
N GLU A 206 6.10 -8.74 -7.52
CA GLU A 206 6.71 -7.50 -7.97
C GLU A 206 7.21 -6.69 -6.77
N LEU A 207 8.19 -5.81 -6.99
CA LEU A 207 8.81 -5.04 -5.92
C LEU A 207 7.77 -4.33 -5.03
N LEU A 208 6.79 -3.62 -5.62
CA LEU A 208 5.73 -2.91 -4.90
C LEU A 208 4.87 -3.83 -4.01
N SER A 209 4.57 -5.03 -4.49
CA SER A 209 3.81 -6.02 -3.73
C SER A 209 4.52 -6.43 -2.44
N LEU A 210 5.85 -6.50 -2.44
CA LEU A 210 6.62 -6.80 -1.22
C LEU A 210 6.52 -5.69 -0.17
N PHE A 211 6.44 -4.42 -0.58
CA PHE A 211 6.25 -3.30 0.35
C PHE A 211 4.87 -3.41 1.03
N SER A 212 3.81 -3.60 0.24
CA SER A 212 2.45 -3.75 0.76
C SER A 212 2.32 -4.96 1.68
N LEU A 213 2.80 -6.13 1.25
CA LEU A 213 2.72 -7.36 2.06
C LEU A 213 3.52 -7.24 3.36
N SER A 214 4.70 -6.61 3.32
CA SER A 214 5.48 -6.34 4.53
C SER A 214 4.70 -5.49 5.54
N ASP A 215 4.01 -4.46 5.05
CA ASP A 215 3.17 -3.61 5.90
C ASP A 215 1.98 -4.40 6.46
N ILE A 216 1.26 -5.17 5.65
CA ILE A 216 0.09 -5.94 6.11
C ILE A 216 0.50 -7.00 7.15
N PHE A 217 1.55 -7.78 6.87
CA PHE A 217 2.04 -8.80 7.80
C PHE A 217 2.50 -8.20 9.13
N PHE A 218 3.14 -7.04 9.10
CA PHE A 218 3.57 -6.34 10.31
C PHE A 218 2.38 -5.95 11.19
N GLN A 219 1.26 -5.58 10.57
CA GLN A 219 0.04 -5.15 11.27
C GLN A 219 -0.69 -6.32 11.90
N ILE A 220 -0.79 -7.43 11.16
CA ILE A 220 -1.41 -8.66 11.65
C ILE A 220 -0.62 -9.27 12.81
N GLY A 221 0.72 -9.09 12.84
CA GLY A 221 1.59 -9.69 13.85
C GLY A 221 2.47 -10.83 13.31
N PHE A 222 2.46 -11.06 12.00
CA PHE A 222 3.39 -11.93 11.30
C PHE A 222 4.74 -11.25 11.09
N ILE A 223 5.41 -10.91 12.20
CA ILE A 223 6.64 -10.08 12.21
C ILE A 223 7.77 -10.70 11.36
N ASN A 224 7.94 -12.02 11.41
CA ASN A 224 8.96 -12.72 10.63
C ASN A 224 8.66 -12.69 9.12
N ASP A 225 7.39 -12.83 8.71
CA ASP A 225 7.00 -12.70 7.31
C ASP A 225 7.16 -11.26 6.83
N ALA A 226 6.81 -10.28 7.67
CA ALA A 226 7.00 -8.87 7.37
C ALA A 226 8.49 -8.53 7.15
N GLU A 227 9.36 -9.05 8.03
CA GLU A 227 10.81 -8.92 7.91
C GLU A 227 11.32 -9.55 6.62
N ARG A 228 10.88 -10.78 6.31
CA ARG A 228 11.23 -11.48 5.07
C ARG A 228 10.86 -10.67 3.83
N MET A 229 9.61 -10.17 3.74
CA MET A 229 9.18 -9.35 2.61
C MET A 229 10.00 -8.07 2.48
N ALA A 230 10.33 -7.41 3.60
CA ALA A 230 11.17 -6.21 3.58
C ALA A 230 12.61 -6.52 3.15
N PHE A 231 13.14 -7.67 3.56
CA PHE A 231 14.47 -8.13 3.16
C PHE A 231 14.51 -8.46 1.67
N ASP A 232 13.53 -9.22 1.17
CA ASP A 232 13.42 -9.58 -0.24
C ASP A 232 13.26 -8.31 -1.11
N ALA A 233 12.42 -7.36 -0.70
CA ALA A 233 12.27 -6.07 -1.38
C ALA A 233 13.58 -5.31 -1.45
N LYS A 234 14.36 -5.32 -0.36
CA LYS A 234 15.66 -4.65 -0.30
C LYS A 234 16.66 -5.27 -1.27
N GLN A 235 16.62 -6.59 -1.48
CA GLN A 235 17.51 -7.27 -2.44
C GLN A 235 17.13 -7.02 -3.91
N LEU A 236 15.86 -6.71 -4.17
CA LEU A 236 15.36 -6.40 -5.51
C LEU A 236 15.55 -4.93 -5.91
N LEU A 237 16.02 -4.06 -5.00
CA LEU A 237 16.33 -2.69 -5.35
C LEU A 237 17.51 -2.66 -6.36
N PRO A 238 17.40 -1.88 -7.46
CA PRO A 238 18.49 -1.72 -8.43
C PRO A 238 19.78 -1.20 -7.78
N ASP A 239 20.92 -1.37 -8.45
CA ASP A 239 22.22 -0.71 -8.19
C ASP A 239 22.68 -0.62 -6.72
N SER A 240 22.34 -1.63 -5.89
CA SER A 240 22.63 -1.64 -4.44
C SER A 240 22.04 -0.46 -3.67
N HIS A 241 21.00 0.15 -4.23
CA HIS A 241 20.26 1.23 -3.61
C HIS A 241 19.70 0.81 -2.24
N LYS A 242 19.60 1.78 -1.33
CA LYS A 242 19.06 1.57 0.01
C LYS A 242 17.75 2.32 0.14
N SER A 243 16.80 1.74 0.86
CA SER A 243 15.48 2.33 1.11
C SER A 243 15.31 2.71 2.56
N GLY A 244 15.01 3.98 2.86
CA GLY A 244 14.70 4.39 4.22
C GLY A 244 13.51 3.63 4.82
N ARG A 245 12.45 3.42 4.02
CA ARG A 245 11.24 2.68 4.44
C ARG A 245 11.55 1.22 4.77
N LEU A 246 12.27 0.51 3.92
CA LEU A 246 12.60 -0.91 4.18
C LEU A 246 13.54 -1.06 5.36
N TYR A 247 14.56 -0.20 5.48
CA TYR A 247 15.46 -0.23 6.64
C TYR A 247 14.72 0.08 7.94
N ARG A 248 13.74 1.00 7.91
CA ARG A 248 12.86 1.25 9.05
C ARG A 248 12.04 0.01 9.38
N ARG A 249 11.39 -0.61 8.40
CA ARG A 249 10.60 -1.83 8.61
C ARG A 249 11.43 -2.98 9.19
N LEU A 250 12.64 -3.20 8.68
CA LEU A 250 13.58 -4.18 9.22
C LEU A 250 13.99 -3.85 10.67
N ALA A 251 14.25 -2.58 10.98
CA ALA A 251 14.53 -2.14 12.35
C ALA A 251 13.32 -2.40 13.28
N GLU A 252 12.11 -2.10 12.83
CA GLU A 252 10.86 -2.33 13.57
C GLU A 252 10.64 -3.81 13.86
N CYS A 253 10.76 -4.69 12.86
CA CYS A 253 10.63 -6.14 13.07
C CYS A 253 11.66 -6.67 14.08
N ASN A 254 12.92 -6.26 13.94
CA ASN A 254 14.00 -6.70 14.83
C ASN A 254 13.81 -6.17 16.27
N LEU A 255 13.37 -4.92 16.44
CA LEU A 255 13.01 -4.38 17.76
C LEU A 255 11.88 -5.20 18.42
N VAL A 256 10.82 -5.49 17.66
CA VAL A 256 9.66 -6.26 18.14
C VAL A 256 10.06 -7.71 18.49
N ASN A 257 10.88 -8.35 17.65
CA ASN A 257 11.41 -9.68 17.88
C ASN A 257 12.38 -9.72 19.08
N GLY A 258 13.02 -8.59 19.41
CA GLY A 258 13.99 -8.46 20.49
C GLY A 258 15.44 -8.69 20.05
N ASP A 259 15.71 -8.78 18.75
CA ASP A 259 17.09 -8.77 18.20
C ASP A 259 17.61 -7.33 18.15
N THR A 260 18.11 -6.87 19.29
CA THR A 260 18.66 -5.52 19.44
C THR A 260 19.96 -5.33 18.66
N ALA A 261 20.71 -6.40 18.39
CA ALA A 261 21.97 -6.32 17.65
C ALA A 261 21.72 -5.97 16.18
N THR A 262 20.77 -6.66 15.55
CA THR A 262 20.36 -6.38 14.16
C THR A 262 19.59 -5.06 14.08
N ALA A 263 18.68 -4.78 15.01
CA ALA A 263 17.97 -3.50 15.06
C ALA A 263 18.92 -2.30 15.18
N SER A 264 19.97 -2.41 15.99
CA SER A 264 20.97 -1.36 16.18
C SER A 264 21.67 -0.97 14.86
N LYS A 265 21.99 -1.94 14.01
CA LYS A 265 22.61 -1.68 12.69
C LYS A 265 21.70 -0.82 11.82
N TYR A 266 20.41 -1.15 11.75
CA TYR A 266 19.45 -0.39 10.93
C TYR A 266 19.14 0.99 11.53
N ILE A 267 18.98 1.10 12.85
CA ILE A 267 18.79 2.39 13.54
C ILE A 267 19.99 3.30 13.32
N GLN A 268 21.22 2.77 13.39
CA GLN A 268 22.43 3.54 13.14
C GLN A 268 22.44 4.10 11.70
N ILE A 269 22.07 3.29 10.71
CA ILE A 269 21.95 3.73 9.31
C ILE A 269 20.92 4.85 9.19
N LEU A 270 19.72 4.67 9.75
CA LEU A 270 18.63 5.65 9.69
C LEU A 270 18.92 6.94 10.47
N SER A 271 19.72 6.88 11.53
CA SER A 271 20.13 8.07 12.30
C SER A 271 20.92 9.09 11.46
N SER A 272 21.55 8.62 10.37
CA SER A 272 22.26 9.47 9.43
C SER A 272 21.40 10.03 8.30
N ALA A 273 20.16 9.58 8.15
CA ALA A 273 19.24 10.02 7.09
C ALA A 273 18.28 11.10 7.61
N LEU A 274 18.19 12.23 6.91
CA LEU A 274 17.49 13.43 7.39
C LEU A 274 16.05 13.16 7.88
N PHE A 275 15.23 12.52 7.05
CA PHE A 275 13.81 12.27 7.32
C PHE A 275 13.53 11.06 8.21
N TYR A 276 14.53 10.20 8.46
CA TYR A 276 14.40 9.02 9.33
C TYR A 276 15.11 9.19 10.68
N ARG A 277 15.93 10.24 10.83
CA ARG A 277 16.75 10.51 12.02
C ARG A 277 15.91 10.65 13.28
N SER A 278 14.79 11.36 13.22
CA SER A 278 13.92 11.58 14.39
C SER A 278 13.33 10.28 14.91
N TRP A 279 12.83 9.43 14.01
CA TRP A 279 12.35 8.09 14.34
C TRP A 279 13.47 7.23 14.95
N ALA A 280 14.64 7.21 14.30
CA ALA A 280 15.79 6.43 14.78
C ALA A 280 16.25 6.87 16.18
N GLN A 281 16.30 8.18 16.45
CA GLN A 281 16.66 8.72 17.76
C GLN A 281 15.62 8.37 18.83
N ARG A 282 14.33 8.44 18.50
CA ARG A 282 13.24 8.09 19.42
C ARG A 282 13.30 6.63 19.88
N TYR A 283 13.62 5.70 18.99
CA TYR A 283 13.63 4.26 19.29
C TYR A 283 15.00 3.70 19.66
N ARG A 284 16.06 4.51 19.61
CA ARG A 284 17.40 4.11 20.05
C ARG A 284 17.45 3.65 21.52
N PRO A 285 16.77 4.31 22.50
CA PRO A 285 16.74 3.84 23.89
C PRO A 285 16.08 2.46 24.06
N CYS A 286 15.18 2.07 23.14
CA CYS A 286 14.53 0.75 23.18
C CYS A 286 15.50 -0.40 22.88
N LEU A 287 16.71 -0.12 22.37
CA LEU A 287 17.76 -1.12 22.18
C LEU A 287 18.33 -1.64 23.50
N THR A 288 18.26 -0.84 24.57
CA THR A 288 18.80 -1.19 25.90
C THR A 288 17.69 -1.47 26.91
N SER A 289 16.55 -0.81 26.81
CA SER A 289 15.41 -1.02 27.73
C SER A 289 14.19 -1.55 26.99
N ARG A 290 13.85 -2.81 27.29
CA ARG A 290 12.66 -3.49 26.75
C ARG A 290 11.35 -2.88 27.21
N GLN A 291 11.32 -2.34 28.43
CA GLN A 291 10.13 -1.72 29.02
C GLN A 291 9.67 -0.50 28.24
N LEU A 292 10.60 0.25 27.64
CA LEU A 292 10.26 1.42 26.81
C LEU A 292 9.49 1.03 25.55
N LEU A 293 9.83 -0.11 24.94
CA LEU A 293 9.11 -0.62 23.78
C LEU A 293 7.74 -1.19 24.17
N ASP A 294 7.66 -1.84 25.34
CA ASP A 294 6.41 -2.42 25.86
C ASP A 294 5.38 -1.37 26.26
N ALA A 295 5.84 -0.20 26.68
CA ALA A 295 5.02 0.97 26.97
C ALA A 295 4.64 1.77 25.71
N ASP A 296 5.28 1.51 24.55
CA ASP A 296 4.93 2.19 23.31
C ASP A 296 3.56 1.68 22.81
N PRO A 297 2.59 2.57 22.56
CA PRO A 297 1.24 2.15 22.21
C PRO A 297 1.18 1.40 20.88
N TYR A 298 2.12 1.66 19.96
CA TYR A 298 2.14 1.06 18.64
C TYR A 298 2.99 -0.22 18.61
N TYR A 299 4.24 -0.17 19.07
CA TYR A 299 5.12 -1.34 19.01
C TYR A 299 4.86 -2.32 20.16
N GLY A 300 4.42 -1.85 21.32
CA GLY A 300 4.10 -2.70 22.47
C GLY A 300 2.94 -3.65 22.19
N GLU A 301 1.92 -3.18 21.49
CA GLU A 301 0.80 -4.01 21.02
C GLU A 301 1.27 -5.10 20.05
N ARG A 302 1.98 -4.72 18.97
CA ARG A 302 2.47 -5.68 17.96
C ARG A 302 3.44 -6.70 18.55
N ARG A 303 4.19 -6.31 19.57
CA ARG A 303 5.05 -7.22 20.32
C ARG A 303 4.26 -8.25 21.13
N ARG A 304 3.08 -7.89 21.65
CA ARG A 304 2.17 -8.85 22.27
C ARG A 304 1.59 -9.82 21.24
N PHE A 305 1.35 -9.34 20.02
CA PHE A 305 0.78 -10.11 18.90
C PHE A 305 1.78 -10.91 18.06
N ARG A 306 3.03 -11.07 18.53
CA ARG A 306 4.03 -11.84 17.80
C ARG A 306 3.87 -13.34 18.07
N VAL A 307 3.81 -14.13 17.00
CA VAL A 307 3.93 -15.60 17.07
C VAL A 307 5.29 -15.99 17.64
N ARG A 308 5.31 -16.83 18.69
CA ARG A 308 6.56 -17.23 19.37
C ARG A 308 7.17 -18.51 18.82
N THR A 309 6.40 -19.28 18.07
CA THR A 309 6.79 -20.59 17.52
C THR A 309 7.38 -20.43 16.12
N ASP A 310 8.68 -20.70 16.00
CA ASP A 310 9.34 -20.81 14.69
C ASP A 310 8.96 -22.17 14.07
N SER A 311 8.04 -22.15 13.11
CA SER A 311 7.77 -23.31 12.25
C SER A 311 8.79 -23.33 11.11
N LEU A 312 9.50 -24.46 10.95
CA LEU A 312 10.43 -24.70 9.83
C LEU A 312 9.71 -24.78 8.47
N ILE A 313 8.40 -24.98 8.47
CA ILE A 313 7.55 -24.99 7.28
C ILE A 313 6.75 -23.68 7.26
N THR A 314 6.69 -23.01 6.10
CA THR A 314 5.78 -21.86 5.91
C THR A 314 4.35 -22.42 5.88
N PRO A 315 3.55 -22.27 6.95
CA PRO A 315 2.19 -22.80 6.96
C PRO A 315 1.34 -22.01 5.97
N SER A 316 0.26 -22.61 5.48
CA SER A 316 -0.76 -21.85 4.75
C SER A 316 -1.33 -20.73 5.63
N LEU A 317 -1.78 -19.63 5.01
CA LEU A 317 -2.35 -18.48 5.70
C LEU A 317 -3.36 -18.83 6.83
N PRO A 318 -4.37 -19.70 6.63
CA PRO A 318 -5.30 -20.04 7.71
C PRO A 318 -4.62 -20.69 8.91
N HIS A 319 -3.62 -21.54 8.69
CA HIS A 319 -2.87 -22.16 9.79
C HIS A 319 -2.01 -21.13 10.52
N LYS A 320 -1.39 -20.17 9.81
CA LYS A 320 -0.67 -19.06 10.44
C LYS A 320 -1.59 -18.22 11.32
N LEU A 321 -2.77 -17.85 10.81
CA LEU A 321 -3.75 -17.06 11.55
C LEU A 321 -4.29 -17.81 12.78
N GLN A 322 -4.60 -19.10 12.63
CA GLN A 322 -5.05 -19.93 13.74
C GLN A 322 -3.97 -20.07 14.82
N SER A 323 -2.73 -20.34 14.44
CA SER A 323 -1.60 -20.41 15.38
C SER A 323 -1.42 -19.09 16.14
N LEU A 324 -1.49 -17.97 15.42
CA LEU A 324 -1.42 -16.65 16.03
C LEU A 324 -2.57 -16.39 17.01
N LEU A 325 -3.79 -16.82 16.72
CA LEU A 325 -4.94 -16.65 17.60
C LEU A 325 -4.92 -17.58 18.83
N ILE A 326 -4.19 -18.70 18.77
CA ILE A 326 -3.94 -19.55 19.95
C ILE A 326 -3.01 -18.80 20.92
N ASP A 327 -1.92 -18.23 20.41
CA ASP A 327 -0.96 -17.47 21.22
C ASP A 327 -1.53 -16.10 21.68
N CYS A 328 -2.31 -15.45 20.82
CA CYS A 328 -2.78 -14.08 20.94
C CYS A 328 -4.29 -13.97 20.65
N PRO A 329 -5.17 -14.50 21.52
CA PRO A 329 -6.60 -14.59 21.26
C PRO A 329 -7.32 -13.22 21.19
N THR A 330 -6.68 -12.14 21.64
CA THR A 330 -7.21 -10.77 21.60
C THR A 330 -6.84 -10.02 20.32
N ASN A 331 -6.12 -10.64 19.38
CA ASN A 331 -5.73 -10.01 18.12
C ASN A 331 -6.93 -9.98 17.15
N HIS A 332 -7.74 -8.93 17.26
CA HIS A 332 -8.93 -8.73 16.45
C HIS A 332 -8.63 -8.69 14.95
N LEU A 333 -7.47 -8.15 14.56
CA LEU A 333 -7.10 -8.09 13.15
C LEU A 333 -6.87 -9.50 12.58
N ALA A 334 -6.16 -10.36 13.32
CA ALA A 334 -5.97 -11.74 12.91
C ALA A 334 -7.29 -12.54 12.84
N SER A 335 -8.25 -12.28 13.75
CA SER A 335 -9.56 -12.93 13.70
C SER A 335 -10.40 -12.46 12.51
N GLU A 336 -10.40 -11.17 12.19
CA GLU A 336 -11.07 -10.66 10.99
C GLU A 336 -10.46 -11.24 9.71
N TYR A 337 -9.14 -11.31 9.60
CA TYR A 337 -8.49 -11.90 8.43
C TYR A 337 -8.80 -13.40 8.30
N LEU A 338 -8.93 -14.13 9.41
CA LEU A 338 -9.32 -15.55 9.39
C LEU A 338 -10.77 -15.72 8.93
N LEU A 339 -11.70 -14.94 9.48
CA LEU A 339 -13.10 -14.95 9.08
C LEU A 339 -13.27 -14.58 7.61
N ALA A 340 -12.60 -13.51 7.17
CA ALA A 340 -12.61 -13.10 5.77
C ALA A 340 -12.08 -14.23 4.86
N TYR A 341 -11.00 -14.90 5.25
CA TYR A 341 -10.45 -16.02 4.48
C TYR A 341 -11.44 -17.18 4.36
N GLN A 342 -12.11 -17.54 5.45
CA GLN A 342 -13.12 -18.61 5.45
C GLN A 342 -14.36 -18.22 4.62
N LEU A 343 -14.79 -16.95 4.69
CA LEU A 343 -15.86 -16.41 3.84
C LEU A 343 -15.50 -16.51 2.35
N LEU A 344 -14.30 -16.08 1.95
CA LEU A 344 -13.87 -16.19 0.54
C LEU A 344 -13.71 -17.63 0.07
N ARG A 345 -13.36 -18.55 0.99
CA ARG A 345 -13.24 -19.99 0.69
C ARG A 345 -14.59 -20.72 0.67
N LEU A 346 -15.68 -20.04 1.04
CA LEU A 346 -17.02 -20.63 1.19
C LEU A 346 -17.06 -21.74 2.27
N ASP A 347 -16.22 -21.61 3.31
CA ASP A 347 -16.11 -22.56 4.42
C ASP A 347 -17.08 -22.20 5.56
N PHE A 348 -18.34 -22.64 5.42
CA PHE A 348 -19.41 -22.31 6.37
C PHE A 348 -19.14 -22.79 7.80
N GLN A 349 -18.62 -24.01 7.97
CA GLN A 349 -18.33 -24.57 9.29
C GLN A 349 -17.17 -23.81 9.93
N GLY A 350 -16.12 -23.50 9.16
CA GLY A 350 -15.02 -22.68 9.63
C GLY A 350 -15.48 -21.30 10.13
N VAL A 351 -16.38 -20.63 9.40
CA VAL A 351 -16.95 -19.33 9.80
C VAL A 351 -17.73 -19.45 11.12
N LEU A 352 -18.62 -20.44 11.23
CA LEU A 352 -19.43 -20.65 12.43
C LEU A 352 -18.55 -20.93 13.66
N ASP A 353 -17.59 -21.85 13.53
CA ASP A 353 -16.66 -22.21 14.61
C ASP A 353 -15.83 -21.02 15.07
N ALA A 354 -15.35 -20.19 14.12
CA ALA A 354 -14.57 -19.00 14.43
C ALA A 354 -15.42 -17.94 15.15
N GLU A 355 -16.65 -17.69 14.68
CA GLU A 355 -17.55 -16.69 15.28
C GLU A 355 -18.02 -17.12 16.67
N LEU A 356 -18.32 -18.40 16.90
CA LEU A 356 -18.70 -18.90 18.23
C LEU A 356 -17.57 -18.69 19.25
N ARG A 357 -16.31 -18.93 18.86
CA ARG A 357 -15.15 -18.65 19.73
C ARG A 357 -15.00 -17.16 20.02
N GLU A 358 -15.29 -16.30 19.04
CA GLU A 358 -15.28 -14.85 19.22
C GLU A 358 -16.36 -14.38 20.20
N GLN A 359 -17.60 -14.87 20.06
CA GLN A 359 -18.71 -14.51 20.97
C GLN A 359 -18.47 -14.97 22.41
N GLN A 360 -17.79 -16.11 22.60
CA GLN A 360 -17.36 -16.57 23.92
C GLN A 360 -16.30 -15.63 24.54
N ARG A 361 -15.42 -15.04 23.73
CA ARG A 361 -14.38 -14.13 24.20
C ARG A 361 -14.90 -12.72 24.48
N GLN A 362 -15.75 -12.22 23.59
CA GLN A 362 -16.26 -10.86 23.64
C GLN A 362 -17.74 -10.88 23.25
N GLN A 363 -18.58 -10.25 24.07
CA GLN A 363 -19.96 -9.98 23.67
C GLN A 363 -19.96 -8.91 22.57
N ARG A 364 -19.79 -9.35 21.33
CA ARG A 364 -19.87 -8.54 20.13
C ARG A 364 -20.91 -9.10 19.17
N VAL A 365 -21.46 -8.22 18.35
CA VAL A 365 -22.32 -8.62 17.25
C VAL A 365 -21.43 -9.08 16.10
N ALA A 366 -21.77 -10.22 15.49
CA ALA A 366 -21.05 -10.75 14.36
C ALA A 366 -20.96 -9.72 13.21
N PRO A 367 -19.90 -9.72 12.38
CA PRO A 367 -19.82 -8.84 11.22
C PRO A 367 -20.92 -9.15 10.19
N TRP A 368 -21.29 -8.18 9.37
CA TRP A 368 -22.40 -8.33 8.40
C TRP A 368 -22.27 -9.56 7.50
N ALA A 369 -21.11 -9.75 6.85
CA ALA A 369 -20.94 -10.87 5.92
C ALA A 369 -20.94 -12.24 6.61
N VAL A 370 -20.48 -12.29 7.87
CA VAL A 370 -20.53 -13.50 8.70
C VAL A 370 -21.98 -13.86 9.03
N GLN A 371 -22.80 -12.87 9.35
CA GLN A 371 -24.23 -13.09 9.59
C GLN A 371 -24.94 -13.59 8.34
N GLU A 372 -24.74 -12.95 7.18
CA GLU A 372 -25.36 -13.42 5.93
C GLU A 372 -24.99 -14.88 5.63
N CYS A 373 -23.71 -15.24 5.78
CA CYS A 373 -23.20 -16.60 5.60
C CYS A 373 -23.87 -17.61 6.55
N ILE A 374 -23.91 -17.31 7.85
CA ILE A 374 -24.48 -18.21 8.85
C ILE A 374 -26.00 -18.33 8.66
N ILE A 375 -26.72 -17.22 8.48
CA ILE A 375 -28.17 -17.21 8.35
C ILE A 375 -28.62 -18.05 7.16
N GLY A 376 -28.07 -17.80 5.97
CA GLY A 376 -28.52 -18.51 4.78
C GLY A 376 -28.18 -20.00 4.81
N ASN A 377 -27.03 -20.39 5.39
CA ASN A 377 -26.69 -21.80 5.56
C ASN A 377 -27.56 -22.48 6.63
N TRP A 378 -27.83 -21.79 7.74
CA TRP A 378 -28.62 -22.34 8.85
C TRP A 378 -30.08 -22.56 8.45
N VAL A 379 -30.68 -21.62 7.73
CA VAL A 379 -32.06 -21.76 7.23
C VAL A 379 -32.21 -22.97 6.29
N LEU A 380 -31.18 -23.28 5.50
CA LEU A 380 -31.19 -24.44 4.60
C LEU A 380 -30.96 -25.78 5.32
N THR A 381 -30.18 -25.79 6.40
CA THR A 381 -29.73 -27.03 7.06
C THR A 381 -30.51 -27.37 8.33
N HIS A 382 -31.03 -26.36 9.03
CA HIS A 382 -31.71 -26.46 10.33
C HIS A 382 -32.95 -25.53 10.37
N PRO A 383 -33.97 -25.77 9.51
CA PRO A 383 -35.08 -24.84 9.29
C PRO A 383 -35.94 -24.55 10.53
N ASN A 384 -35.89 -25.41 11.55
CA ASN A 384 -36.72 -25.32 12.76
C ASN A 384 -35.92 -24.94 14.02
N ASP A 385 -34.60 -24.77 13.90
CA ASP A 385 -33.74 -24.52 15.06
C ASP A 385 -33.47 -23.03 15.25
N SER A 386 -33.33 -22.61 16.51
CA SER A 386 -32.86 -21.26 16.84
C SER A 386 -31.44 -21.04 16.34
N PHE A 387 -31.14 -19.82 15.91
CA PHE A 387 -29.80 -19.46 15.45
C PHE A 387 -28.76 -19.58 16.58
N PRO A 388 -27.55 -20.07 16.27
CA PRO A 388 -26.51 -20.31 17.27
C PRO A 388 -25.78 -19.03 17.74
N ILE A 389 -26.03 -17.90 17.06
CA ILE A 389 -25.36 -16.62 17.30
C ILE A 389 -26.38 -15.49 17.44
N SER A 390 -25.98 -14.40 18.10
CA SER A 390 -26.76 -13.16 18.13
C SER A 390 -26.79 -12.50 16.75
N LEU A 391 -27.98 -12.18 16.23
CA LEU A 391 -28.21 -11.63 14.90
C LEU A 391 -28.73 -10.19 14.92
N ARG A 392 -28.36 -9.41 13.90
CA ARG A 392 -28.99 -8.12 13.57
C ARG A 392 -30.31 -8.40 12.85
N PRO A 393 -31.43 -7.77 13.24
CA PRO A 393 -32.71 -7.93 12.56
C PRO A 393 -32.63 -7.63 11.05
N ASP A 394 -31.89 -6.58 10.69
CA ASP A 394 -31.72 -6.15 9.29
C ASP A 394 -31.00 -7.21 8.45
N ALA A 395 -29.95 -7.84 9.00
CA ALA A 395 -29.19 -8.88 8.31
C ALA A 395 -30.05 -10.14 8.08
N LEU A 396 -30.86 -10.51 9.07
CA LEU A 396 -31.82 -11.59 8.95
C LEU A 396 -32.86 -11.30 7.87
N GLN A 397 -33.50 -10.14 7.91
CA GLN A 397 -34.49 -9.76 6.92
C GLN A 397 -33.92 -9.74 5.50
N GLN A 398 -32.76 -9.11 5.30
CA GLN A 398 -32.11 -9.02 3.99
C GLN A 398 -31.70 -10.40 3.46
N THR A 399 -31.14 -11.26 4.31
CA THR A 399 -30.73 -12.61 3.90
C THR A 399 -31.93 -13.46 3.51
N LEU A 400 -33.00 -13.44 4.31
CA LEU A 400 -34.23 -14.18 3.99
C LEU A 400 -34.86 -13.69 2.70
N GLN A 401 -34.87 -12.37 2.46
CA GLN A 401 -35.39 -11.79 1.22
C GLN A 401 -34.55 -12.21 0.00
N TYR A 402 -33.22 -12.24 0.12
CA TYR A 402 -32.33 -12.79 -0.91
C TYR A 402 -32.72 -14.23 -1.26
N MET A 403 -32.88 -15.07 -0.24
CA MET A 403 -33.22 -16.49 -0.40
C MET A 403 -34.60 -16.70 -1.04
N GLN A 404 -35.59 -15.87 -0.67
CA GLN A 404 -36.93 -15.90 -1.29
C GLN A 404 -36.88 -15.50 -2.76
N LEU A 405 -36.16 -14.43 -3.11
CA LEU A 405 -36.01 -13.98 -4.49
C LEU A 405 -35.29 -15.03 -5.34
N MET A 406 -34.24 -15.64 -4.81
CA MET A 406 -33.52 -16.76 -5.44
C MET A 406 -34.46 -17.92 -5.78
N GLN A 407 -35.37 -18.29 -4.86
CA GLN A 407 -36.35 -19.35 -5.09
C GLN A 407 -37.40 -18.95 -6.14
N GLN A 408 -37.80 -17.68 -6.20
CA GLN A 408 -38.77 -17.19 -7.18
C GLN A 408 -38.20 -17.14 -8.60
N THR A 409 -36.93 -16.80 -8.75
CA THR A 409 -36.27 -16.68 -10.06
C THR A 409 -35.65 -17.98 -10.56
N ASP A 410 -35.57 -19.03 -9.72
CA ASP A 410 -34.82 -20.27 -9.96
C ASP A 410 -33.36 -19.99 -10.41
N ASP A 411 -32.80 -18.87 -9.96
CA ASP A 411 -31.48 -18.38 -10.32
C ASP A 411 -30.90 -17.54 -9.18
N MET A 412 -29.72 -17.93 -8.69
CA MET A 412 -29.00 -17.22 -7.64
C MET A 412 -28.44 -15.86 -8.07
N LEU A 413 -28.45 -15.56 -9.38
CA LEU A 413 -28.06 -14.27 -9.95
C LEU A 413 -29.18 -13.64 -10.79
N GLY A 414 -30.45 -14.00 -10.52
CA GLY A 414 -31.61 -13.45 -11.21
C GLY A 414 -31.66 -11.93 -11.16
N GLY A 415 -32.34 -11.30 -12.12
CA GLY A 415 -32.37 -9.85 -12.33
C GLY A 415 -32.39 -8.95 -11.06
N PRO A 416 -33.33 -9.12 -10.11
CA PRO A 416 -33.37 -8.29 -8.91
C PRO A 416 -32.14 -8.46 -7.98
N LEU A 417 -31.50 -9.64 -7.99
CA LEU A 417 -30.32 -9.95 -7.18
C LEU A 417 -29.02 -9.32 -7.72
N GLN A 418 -29.07 -8.69 -8.91
CA GLN A 418 -27.95 -7.93 -9.48
C GLN A 418 -27.98 -6.44 -9.09
N SER A 419 -28.99 -6.02 -8.32
CA SER A 419 -29.14 -4.64 -7.85
C SER A 419 -28.78 -4.50 -6.36
N GLU A 420 -28.50 -3.27 -5.93
CA GLU A 420 -28.31 -2.98 -4.51
C GLU A 420 -29.60 -3.26 -3.71
N PRO A 421 -29.49 -3.84 -2.49
CA PRO A 421 -28.26 -4.17 -1.76
C PRO A 421 -27.69 -5.57 -2.08
N TYR A 422 -28.41 -6.41 -2.81
CA TYR A 422 -28.12 -7.85 -2.96
C TYR A 422 -26.81 -8.16 -3.69
N VAL A 423 -26.42 -7.31 -4.64
CA VAL A 423 -25.15 -7.44 -5.38
C VAL A 423 -23.92 -7.43 -4.46
N TYR A 424 -24.03 -6.85 -3.26
CA TYR A 424 -22.96 -6.78 -2.26
C TYR A 424 -23.08 -7.81 -1.15
N SER A 425 -23.98 -8.78 -1.27
CA SER A 425 -24.16 -9.83 -0.28
C SER A 425 -23.12 -10.94 -0.43
N TYR A 426 -22.87 -11.66 0.66
CA TYR A 426 -22.10 -12.91 0.64
C TYR A 426 -22.68 -13.93 -0.35
N TRP A 427 -24.01 -14.02 -0.45
CA TRP A 427 -24.68 -14.99 -1.31
C TRP A 427 -24.52 -14.69 -2.80
N HIS A 428 -24.46 -13.40 -3.16
CA HIS A 428 -24.09 -13.01 -4.52
C HIS A 428 -22.67 -13.46 -4.87
N TYR A 429 -21.71 -13.22 -3.96
CA TYR A 429 -20.34 -13.72 -4.13
C TYR A 429 -20.27 -15.25 -4.22
N PHE A 430 -21.01 -15.96 -3.37
CA PHE A 430 -21.12 -17.42 -3.38
C PHE A 430 -21.61 -17.91 -4.75
N ALA A 431 -22.69 -17.32 -5.27
CA ALA A 431 -23.27 -17.67 -6.55
C ALA A 431 -22.32 -17.44 -7.73
N VAL A 432 -21.67 -16.27 -7.79
CA VAL A 432 -20.65 -15.95 -8.82
C VAL A 432 -19.48 -16.93 -8.75
N SER A 433 -19.00 -17.26 -7.55
CA SER A 433 -17.89 -18.19 -7.35
C SER A 433 -18.25 -19.60 -7.82
N GLN A 434 -19.45 -20.09 -7.50
CA GLN A 434 -19.93 -21.40 -7.96
C GLN A 434 -20.03 -21.48 -9.49
N GLN A 435 -20.50 -20.43 -10.16
CA GLN A 435 -20.55 -20.38 -11.62
C GLN A 435 -19.14 -20.46 -12.22
N LYS A 436 -18.17 -19.69 -11.70
CA LYS A 436 -16.77 -19.75 -12.15
C LYS A 436 -16.17 -21.15 -12.03
N PHE A 437 -16.40 -21.84 -10.91
CA PHE A 437 -15.91 -23.21 -10.71
C PHE A 437 -16.52 -24.20 -11.71
N LYS A 438 -17.82 -24.08 -12.03
CA LYS A 438 -18.48 -24.92 -13.04
C LYS A 438 -17.89 -24.70 -14.43
N THR A 439 -17.68 -23.45 -14.84
CA THR A 439 -17.08 -23.11 -16.15
C THR A 439 -15.63 -23.57 -16.25
N GLN A 440 -14.83 -23.47 -15.19
CA GLN A 440 -13.44 -23.97 -15.18
C GLN A 440 -13.36 -25.49 -15.34
N LYS A 441 -14.27 -26.25 -14.70
CA LYS A 441 -14.35 -27.71 -14.87
C LYS A 441 -14.78 -28.13 -16.28
N GLN A 442 -15.64 -27.35 -16.93
CA GLN A 442 -16.08 -27.62 -18.31
C GLN A 442 -15.00 -27.32 -19.36
N ASN A 443 -14.03 -26.45 -19.05
CA ASN A 443 -12.95 -26.04 -19.95
C ASN A 443 -11.62 -26.74 -19.67
N GLN A 444 -11.57 -27.73 -18.77
CA GLN A 444 -10.41 -28.60 -18.61
C GLN A 444 -10.54 -29.79 -19.59
N PRO A 445 -9.60 -29.96 -20.53
CA PRO A 445 -9.65 -31.03 -21.53
C PRO A 445 -9.48 -32.42 -20.93
#